data_AF-A0A6G0TD05-F1
#
_entry.id   AF-A0A6G0TD05-F1
#
_cell.length_a   1.000
_cell.length_b   1.000
_cell.length_c   1.000
_cell.angle_alpha   90.00
_cell.angle_beta   90.00
_cell.angle_gamma   90.00
#
_symmetry.space_group_name_H-M   'P 1'
#
loop_
_entity.id
_entity.type
_entity.pdbx_description
1 polymer ?
#
loop_
_entity_poly.entity_id
_entity_poly.type
_entity_poly.pdbx_seq_one_letter_code
_entity_poly.pdbx_strand_id
1 'polypeptide(L)'
;MYRMCSVSDKAFTLIKNLHRHAKSHESPTKIVCSISSEIFTRRDNLNRHKKEKHLQSRNGHKRSYHKENSNEAANAKKARLLLVHSPGFTEISSSANRRVVWYYVKNFKNIQNYIEFFNSIKSELVVLLKSLASKHPIKFNLKLEAMYNIPNRTVHLRPQPDQFFSETGVREIVEEGIIKLMAEQDEYSSKGSGYTLQCIDGLLLGVYKYTPMSASTYIPLSDFIEKKKAVINPQNSDQQCFK
;
A
#
# COMPACT_ATOMS: atom_id res chain seq x y z
N MET A 1 -16.55 -29.67 -14.55
CA MET A 1 -17.80 -30.45 -14.57
C MET A 1 -18.95 -29.54 -14.11
N TYR A 2 -19.97 -29.33 -14.94
CA TYR A 2 -21.15 -28.50 -14.61
C TYR A 2 -22.26 -29.39 -14.02
N ARG A 3 -23.12 -28.82 -13.18
CA ARG A 3 -24.28 -29.52 -12.59
C ARG A 3 -25.57 -28.82 -12.97
N MET A 4 -26.54 -29.57 -13.48
CA MET A 4 -27.82 -29.05 -13.97
C MET A 4 -28.86 -29.06 -12.85
N CYS A 5 -29.82 -28.15 -12.93
CA CYS A 5 -31.00 -28.17 -12.07
C CYS A 5 -32.01 -29.19 -12.59
N SER A 6 -32.61 -29.97 -11.70
CA SER A 6 -33.60 -31.00 -12.03
C SER A 6 -34.97 -30.45 -12.43
N VAL A 7 -35.22 -29.16 -12.16
CA VAL A 7 -36.53 -28.49 -12.38
C VAL A 7 -36.44 -27.41 -13.46
N SER A 8 -35.24 -27.10 -13.97
CA SER A 8 -35.03 -26.08 -15.01
C SER A 8 -33.74 -26.33 -15.77
N ASP A 9 -33.65 -25.92 -17.03
CA ASP A 9 -32.47 -26.12 -17.90
C ASP A 9 -31.23 -25.28 -17.56
N LYS A 10 -31.12 -24.79 -16.33
CA LYS A 10 -29.99 -23.97 -15.86
C LYS A 10 -28.86 -24.85 -15.35
N ALA A 11 -27.66 -24.65 -15.91
CA ALA A 11 -26.43 -25.30 -15.51
C ALA A 11 -25.57 -24.39 -14.64
N PHE A 12 -24.94 -24.96 -13.61
CA PHE A 12 -24.10 -24.24 -12.66
C PHE A 12 -22.72 -24.88 -12.53
N THR A 13 -21.70 -24.04 -12.39
CA THR A 13 -20.31 -24.47 -12.19
C THR A 13 -20.01 -24.84 -10.74
N LEU A 14 -20.82 -24.39 -9.78
CA LEU A 14 -20.62 -24.60 -8.34
C LEU A 14 -21.90 -25.13 -7.68
N ILE A 15 -21.75 -26.15 -6.82
CA ILE A 15 -22.85 -26.82 -6.10
C ILE A 15 -23.66 -25.83 -5.25
N LYS A 16 -22.98 -24.92 -4.54
CA LYS A 16 -23.63 -23.89 -3.72
C LYS A 16 -24.59 -22.99 -4.52
N ASN A 17 -24.28 -22.75 -5.80
CA ASN A 17 -25.12 -21.94 -6.66
C ASN A 17 -26.36 -22.72 -7.12
N LEU A 18 -26.19 -24.01 -7.44
CA LEU A 18 -27.29 -24.91 -7.77
C LEU A 18 -28.24 -25.08 -6.58
N HIS A 19 -27.73 -25.33 -5.37
CA HIS A 19 -28.58 -25.44 -4.16
C HIS A 19 -29.35 -24.15 -3.87
N ARG A 20 -28.72 -22.98 -4.04
CA ARG A 20 -29.40 -21.69 -3.88
C ARG A 20 -30.48 -21.46 -4.94
N HIS A 21 -30.22 -21.88 -6.18
CA HIS A 21 -31.19 -21.80 -7.28
C HIS A 21 -32.37 -22.77 -7.06
N ALA A 22 -32.11 -24.00 -6.60
CA ALA A 22 -33.18 -24.95 -6.29
C ALA A 22 -34.15 -24.39 -5.23
N LYS A 23 -33.64 -23.66 -4.23
CA LYS A 23 -34.46 -22.97 -3.21
C LYS A 23 -35.36 -21.84 -3.75
N SER A 24 -35.20 -21.38 -5.00
CA SER A 24 -36.16 -20.43 -5.58
C SER A 24 -37.41 -21.11 -6.16
N HIS A 25 -37.36 -22.43 -6.34
CA HIS A 25 -38.54 -23.23 -6.71
C HIS A 25 -39.42 -23.55 -5.50
N GLU A 26 -38.85 -23.51 -4.30
CA GLU A 26 -39.58 -23.53 -3.04
C GLU A 26 -40.02 -22.09 -2.70
N SER A 27 -41.27 -21.91 -2.24
CA SER A 27 -41.90 -20.60 -2.01
C SER A 27 -40.94 -19.58 -1.38
N PRO A 28 -40.74 -18.40 -1.99
CA PRO A 28 -39.67 -17.51 -1.59
C PRO A 28 -39.93 -16.94 -0.21
N THR A 29 -39.06 -17.27 0.75
CA THR A 29 -39.01 -16.58 2.05
C THR A 29 -38.78 -15.09 1.80
N LYS A 30 -39.83 -14.29 1.96
CA LYS A 30 -39.79 -12.84 1.81
C LYS A 30 -39.14 -12.22 3.06
N ILE A 31 -38.15 -11.37 2.85
CA ILE A 31 -37.36 -10.69 3.88
C ILE A 31 -37.57 -9.19 3.72
N VAL A 32 -38.13 -8.54 4.73
CA VAL A 32 -38.46 -7.11 4.69
C VAL A 32 -37.30 -6.26 5.24
N CYS A 33 -37.02 -5.13 4.59
CA CYS A 33 -36.08 -4.14 5.10
C CYS A 33 -36.67 -3.43 6.31
N SER A 34 -35.99 -3.53 7.45
CA SER A 34 -36.37 -2.88 8.71
C SER A 34 -36.34 -1.34 8.68
N ILE A 35 -35.84 -0.73 7.60
CA ILE A 35 -35.66 0.74 7.48
C ILE A 35 -36.57 1.33 6.40
N SER A 36 -36.86 0.60 5.32
CA SER A 36 -37.66 1.13 4.19
C SER A 36 -38.81 0.26 3.72
N SER A 37 -39.24 -0.74 4.50
CA SER A 37 -40.37 -1.63 4.20
C SER A 37 -40.31 -2.37 2.85
N GLU A 38 -39.21 -2.27 2.09
CA GLU A 38 -39.01 -2.99 0.83
C GLU A 38 -38.78 -4.49 1.07
N ILE A 39 -39.29 -5.32 0.15
CA ILE A 39 -39.33 -6.78 0.28
C ILE A 39 -38.31 -7.44 -0.64
N PHE A 40 -37.50 -8.34 -0.10
CA PHE A 40 -36.46 -9.09 -0.83
C PHE A 40 -36.66 -10.59 -0.69
N THR A 41 -36.35 -11.35 -1.73
CA THR A 41 -36.40 -12.84 -1.69
C THR A 41 -35.09 -13.46 -1.21
N ARG A 42 -34.02 -12.66 -1.05
CA ARG A 42 -32.69 -13.13 -0.64
C ARG A 42 -31.99 -12.15 0.28
N ARG A 43 -31.22 -12.69 1.23
CA ARG A 43 -30.52 -11.92 2.26
C ARG A 43 -29.35 -11.10 1.74
N ASP A 44 -28.66 -11.59 0.72
CA ASP A 44 -27.58 -10.84 0.07
C ASP A 44 -28.10 -9.61 -0.70
N ASN A 45 -29.26 -9.73 -1.34
CA ASN A 45 -29.93 -8.58 -1.95
C ASN A 45 -30.36 -7.54 -0.90
N LEU A 46 -30.94 -7.97 0.22
CA LEU A 46 -31.28 -7.07 1.32
C LEU A 46 -30.04 -6.38 1.91
N ASN A 47 -28.93 -7.10 2.09
CA ASN A 47 -27.69 -6.53 2.61
C ASN A 47 -27.09 -5.50 1.64
N ARG A 48 -27.16 -5.76 0.32
CA ARG A 48 -26.77 -4.78 -0.71
C ARG A 48 -27.67 -3.55 -0.67
N HIS A 49 -28.99 -3.74 -0.62
CA HIS A 49 -29.96 -2.65 -0.45
C HIS A 49 -29.66 -1.79 0.78
N LYS A 50 -29.46 -2.43 1.94
CA LYS A 50 -29.08 -1.73 3.17
C LYS A 50 -27.77 -0.95 3.02
N LYS A 51 -26.79 -1.49 2.29
CA LYS A 51 -25.50 -0.82 2.01
C LYS A 51 -25.64 0.38 1.07
N GLU A 52 -26.49 0.29 0.06
CA GLU A 52 -26.64 1.33 -0.97
C GLU A 52 -27.60 2.44 -0.54
N LYS A 53 -28.69 2.08 0.15
CA LYS A 53 -29.80 2.99 0.45
C LYS A 53 -29.87 3.44 1.92
N HIS A 54 -29.31 2.65 2.85
CA HIS A 54 -29.49 2.87 4.30
C HIS A 54 -28.20 3.00 5.10
N LEU A 55 -27.04 2.80 4.47
CA LEU A 55 -25.75 2.89 5.15
C LEU A 55 -25.19 4.30 4.97
N GLN A 56 -25.49 5.19 5.93
CA GLN A 56 -24.57 6.28 6.22
C GLN A 56 -23.30 5.66 6.83
N SER A 57 -22.27 5.60 6.00
CA SER A 57 -20.87 5.28 6.30
C SER A 57 -20.60 4.50 7.61
N ARG A 58 -20.59 3.17 7.50
CA ARG A 58 -19.67 2.36 8.31
C ARG A 58 -18.82 1.49 7.38
N ASN A 59 -17.61 2.02 7.12
CA ASN A 59 -16.38 1.34 6.73
C ASN A 59 -16.55 0.06 5.89
N GLY A 60 -16.84 0.24 4.61
CA GLY A 60 -16.43 -0.70 3.57
C GLY A 60 -15.13 -0.20 2.93
N HIS A 61 -14.15 -1.09 2.79
CA HIS A 61 -12.85 -0.84 2.15
C HIS A 61 -12.91 -0.09 0.81
N LYS A 62 -12.97 1.23 0.87
CA LYS A 62 -12.13 2.09 0.03
C LYS A 62 -10.82 2.24 0.80
N ARG A 63 -9.67 2.19 0.11
CA ARG A 63 -8.38 2.59 0.69
C ARG A 63 -8.52 4.06 1.11
N SER A 64 -8.94 4.27 2.35
CA SER A 64 -9.00 5.56 3.00
C SER A 64 -7.57 5.97 3.32
N TYR A 65 -7.21 7.15 2.83
CA TYR A 65 -5.90 7.78 2.99
C TYR A 65 -5.61 8.29 4.41
N HIS A 66 -6.44 7.95 5.41
CA HIS A 66 -6.23 8.34 6.79
C HIS A 66 -6.20 7.13 7.71
N LYS A 67 -5.01 6.84 8.26
CA LYS A 67 -4.86 5.94 9.40
C LYS A 67 -4.54 6.80 10.62
N GLU A 68 -5.58 7.28 11.30
CA GLU A 68 -5.45 7.76 12.67
C GLU A 68 -4.84 6.65 13.54
N ASN A 69 -4.05 7.07 14.53
CA ASN A 69 -3.15 6.19 15.25
C ASN A 69 -3.91 5.26 16.19
N SER A 70 -3.54 3.97 16.17
CA SER A 70 -3.68 3.13 17.35
C SER A 70 -2.57 3.50 18.34
N ASN A 71 -2.80 3.40 19.65
CA ASN A 71 -1.83 3.81 20.68
C ASN A 71 -0.44 3.16 20.49
N GLU A 72 -0.39 1.98 19.87
CA GLU A 72 0.83 1.24 19.55
C GLU A 72 1.79 2.02 18.66
N ALA A 73 1.27 2.76 17.68
CA ALA A 73 2.15 3.46 16.75
C ALA A 73 2.58 4.85 17.26
N ALA A 74 1.89 5.42 18.26
CA ALA A 74 2.40 6.57 19.03
C ALA A 74 3.56 6.11 19.92
N ASN A 75 3.41 4.94 20.56
CA ASN A 75 4.43 4.34 21.40
C ASN A 75 5.66 3.91 20.59
N ALA A 76 5.48 3.33 19.40
CA ALA A 76 6.60 3.01 18.50
C ALA A 76 7.38 4.25 18.05
N LYS A 77 6.70 5.38 17.80
CA LYS A 77 7.36 6.66 17.50
C LYS A 77 8.17 7.16 18.70
N LYS A 78 7.57 7.16 19.90
CA LYS A 78 8.27 7.56 21.13
C LYS A 78 9.52 6.71 21.39
N ALA A 79 9.40 5.38 21.29
CA ALA A 79 10.52 4.47 21.46
C ALA A 79 11.66 4.75 20.46
N ARG A 80 11.32 5.06 19.20
CA ARG A 80 12.29 5.36 18.15
C ARG A 80 12.96 6.74 18.32
N LEU A 81 12.21 7.75 18.75
CA LEU A 81 12.76 9.08 19.07
C LEU A 81 13.75 9.03 20.24
N LEU A 82 13.58 8.06 21.15
CA LEU A 82 14.48 7.77 22.27
C LEU A 82 15.69 6.91 21.87
N LEU A 83 15.70 6.28 20.69
CA LEU A 83 16.83 5.46 20.24
C LEU A 83 17.89 6.29 19.49
N VAL A 84 17.51 7.44 18.91
CA VAL A 84 18.41 8.27 18.10
C VAL A 84 18.88 9.48 18.88
N HIS A 85 20.12 9.41 19.37
CA HIS A 85 20.78 10.46 20.15
C HIS A 85 21.85 11.22 19.34
N SER A 86 22.29 10.68 18.20
CA SER A 86 23.33 11.27 17.34
C SER A 86 22.75 11.86 16.06
N PRO A 87 23.33 12.96 15.52
CA PRO A 87 22.97 13.47 14.20
C PRO A 87 23.35 12.45 13.12
N GLY A 88 22.45 12.26 12.17
CA GLY A 88 22.63 11.36 11.02
C GLY A 88 21.71 10.14 10.99
N PHE A 89 21.82 9.34 9.94
CA PHE A 89 21.01 8.14 9.75
C PHE A 89 21.45 7.02 10.69
N THR A 90 20.59 6.68 11.65
CA THR A 90 20.84 5.61 12.62
C THR A 90 19.98 4.39 12.29
N GLU A 91 20.57 3.18 12.32
CA GLU A 91 19.83 1.92 12.18
C GLU A 91 18.93 1.72 13.42
N ILE A 92 17.62 1.62 13.20
CA ILE A 92 16.62 1.52 14.28
C ILE A 92 16.02 0.12 14.42
N SER A 93 16.02 -0.66 13.33
CA SER A 93 15.56 -2.04 13.33
C SER A 93 16.03 -2.76 12.07
N SER A 94 16.19 -4.06 12.17
CA SER A 94 16.40 -4.94 11.03
C SER A 94 15.47 -6.15 11.12
N SER A 95 15.12 -6.72 9.96
CA SER A 95 14.17 -7.83 9.88
C SER A 95 14.53 -8.78 8.73
N ALA A 96 13.96 -9.99 8.76
CA ALA A 96 14.13 -11.02 7.74
C ALA A 96 15.62 -11.34 7.45
N ASN A 97 16.41 -11.57 8.50
CA ASN A 97 17.85 -11.80 8.42
C ASN A 97 18.61 -10.64 7.75
N ARG A 98 18.35 -9.41 8.20
CA ARG A 98 18.90 -8.14 7.64
C ARG A 98 18.62 -7.93 6.15
N ARG A 99 17.58 -8.57 5.58
CA ARG A 99 17.07 -8.23 4.24
C ARG A 99 16.35 -6.91 4.23
N VAL A 100 15.71 -6.54 5.34
CA VAL A 100 15.09 -5.23 5.54
C VAL A 100 15.81 -4.53 6.67
N VAL A 101 16.29 -3.33 6.42
CA VAL A 101 16.94 -2.48 7.41
C VAL A 101 16.27 -1.12 7.40
N TRP A 102 15.82 -0.66 8.56
CA TRP A 102 15.24 0.66 8.73
C TRP A 102 16.26 1.59 9.36
N TYR A 103 16.41 2.76 8.75
CA TYR A 103 17.17 3.88 9.26
C TYR A 103 16.23 5.03 9.61
N TYR A 104 16.63 5.84 10.59
CA TYR A 104 15.93 7.06 10.95
C TYR A 104 16.93 8.20 11.11
N VAL A 105 16.59 9.36 10.55
CA VAL A 105 17.27 10.62 10.81
C VAL A 105 16.31 11.56 11.53
N LYS A 106 16.74 12.05 12.69
CA LYS A 106 15.97 12.98 13.52
C LYS A 106 16.31 14.42 13.16
N ASN A 107 15.31 15.29 13.17
CA ASN A 107 15.51 16.72 12.94
C ASN A 107 16.02 17.43 14.21
N PHE A 108 17.32 17.30 14.50
CA PHE A 108 17.94 17.97 15.65
C PHE A 108 17.96 19.50 15.53
N LYS A 109 17.99 20.02 14.29
CA LYS A 109 18.05 21.45 13.99
C LYS A 109 16.68 22.13 14.05
N ASN A 110 15.61 21.39 14.35
CA ASN A 110 14.23 21.87 14.39
C ASN A 110 13.84 22.68 13.13
N ILE A 111 14.34 22.25 11.97
CA ILE A 111 14.08 22.91 10.70
C ILE A 111 12.58 22.81 10.41
N GLN A 112 11.94 23.94 10.15
CA GLN A 112 10.49 24.02 9.86
C GLN A 112 10.18 23.88 8.36
N ASN A 113 11.15 24.23 7.51
CA ASN A 113 10.99 24.16 6.06
C ASN A 113 11.43 22.78 5.52
N TYR A 114 10.53 22.09 4.82
CA TYR A 114 10.84 20.80 4.20
C TYR A 114 12.04 20.87 3.25
N ILE A 115 12.16 21.93 2.45
CA ILE A 115 13.21 22.09 1.46
C ILE A 115 14.57 22.14 2.14
N GLU A 116 14.69 22.94 3.20
CA GLU A 116 15.93 23.05 3.98
C GLU A 116 16.25 21.75 4.72
N PHE A 117 15.23 21.08 5.27
CA PHE A 117 15.41 19.80 5.95
C PHE A 117 15.92 18.74 4.97
N PHE A 118 15.28 18.58 3.82
CA PHE A 118 15.70 17.63 2.79
C PHE A 118 17.08 17.97 2.24
N ASN A 119 17.38 19.24 1.97
CA ASN A 119 18.71 19.66 1.53
C ASN A 119 19.80 19.34 2.57
N SER A 120 19.49 19.48 3.87
CA SER A 120 20.44 19.14 4.95
C SER A 120 20.74 17.65 5.03
N ILE A 121 19.81 16.76 4.67
CA ILE A 121 19.99 15.29 4.77
C ILE A 121 20.32 14.63 3.44
N LYS A 122 20.13 15.34 2.31
CA LYS A 122 20.26 14.81 0.95
C LYS A 122 21.64 14.22 0.68
N SER A 123 22.70 14.93 1.04
CA SER A 123 24.08 14.48 0.83
C SER A 123 24.35 13.18 1.61
N GLU A 124 23.95 13.13 2.87
CA GLU A 124 24.11 11.97 3.74
C GLU A 124 23.30 10.76 3.24
N LEU A 125 22.05 11.00 2.81
CA LEU A 125 21.18 9.97 2.25
C LEU A 125 21.79 9.34 1.00
N VAL A 126 22.32 10.16 0.09
CA VAL A 126 22.96 9.67 -1.15
C VAL A 126 24.21 8.87 -0.83
N VAL A 127 25.05 9.32 0.12
CA VAL A 127 26.25 8.58 0.55
C VAL A 127 25.88 7.23 1.14
N LEU A 128 24.88 7.20 2.04
CA LEU A 128 24.39 5.96 2.64
C LEU A 128 23.86 4.98 1.59
N LEU A 129 22.98 5.45 0.69
CA LEU A 129 22.39 4.60 -0.35
C LEU A 129 23.44 4.08 -1.33
N LYS A 130 24.42 4.90 -1.74
CA LYS A 130 25.54 4.45 -2.58
C LYS A 130 26.38 3.38 -1.89
N SER A 131 26.68 3.56 -0.61
CA SER A 131 27.45 2.57 0.16
C SER A 131 26.72 1.22 0.27
N LEU A 132 25.38 1.23 0.36
CA LEU A 132 24.55 0.04 0.43
C LEU A 132 24.35 -0.60 -0.95
N ALA A 133 24.16 0.21 -2.00
CA ALA A 133 24.01 -0.24 -3.38
C ALA A 133 25.28 -0.90 -3.92
N SER A 134 26.46 -0.46 -3.47
CA SER A 134 27.74 -1.05 -3.87
C SER A 134 27.90 -2.54 -3.48
N LYS A 135 27.17 -2.99 -2.45
CA LYS A 135 27.28 -4.37 -1.92
C LYS A 135 26.26 -5.31 -2.53
N HIS A 136 25.07 -4.82 -2.83
CA HIS A 136 23.96 -5.59 -3.38
C HIS A 136 22.93 -4.65 -4.02
N PRO A 137 22.14 -5.11 -4.99
CA PRO A 137 20.99 -4.37 -5.48
C PRO A 137 20.03 -4.03 -4.33
N ILE A 138 19.66 -2.75 -4.24
CA ILE A 138 18.78 -2.24 -3.18
C ILE A 138 17.52 -1.62 -3.76
N LYS A 139 16.43 -1.87 -3.06
CA LYS A 139 15.19 -1.13 -3.16
C LYS A 139 15.07 -0.31 -1.89
N PHE A 140 14.60 0.93 -1.98
CA PHE A 140 14.43 1.75 -0.79
C PHE A 140 13.10 2.49 -0.78
N ASN A 141 12.76 3.00 0.40
CA ASN A 141 11.52 3.68 0.68
C ASN A 141 11.74 4.81 1.67
N LEU A 142 11.18 5.98 1.36
CA LEU A 142 11.27 7.18 2.19
C LEU A 142 9.92 7.49 2.81
N LYS A 143 9.94 7.83 4.09
CA LYS A 143 8.74 8.20 4.84
C LYS A 143 9.03 9.36 5.78
N LEU A 144 8.43 10.51 5.48
CA LEU A 144 8.53 11.70 6.31
C LEU A 144 7.67 11.56 7.58
N GLU A 145 8.16 12.03 8.71
CA GLU A 145 7.36 12.16 9.92
C GLU A 145 7.27 13.63 10.32
N ALA A 146 6.05 14.13 10.33
CA ALA A 146 5.73 15.50 10.72
C ALA A 146 4.47 15.52 11.61
N MET A 147 4.40 16.55 12.45
CA MET A 147 3.31 16.81 13.36
C MET A 147 2.50 18.00 12.85
N TYR A 148 1.18 17.84 12.80
CA TYR A 148 0.26 18.88 12.36
C TYR A 148 -0.67 19.26 13.49
N ASN A 149 -0.91 20.56 13.60
CA ASN A 149 -1.94 21.11 14.46
C ASN A 149 -3.23 21.27 13.63
N ILE A 150 -4.29 20.60 14.07
CA ILE A 150 -5.65 20.79 13.57
C ILE A 150 -6.40 21.56 14.65
N PRO A 151 -7.29 22.50 14.32
CA PRO A 151 -8.21 23.04 15.32
C PRO A 151 -8.88 21.89 16.11
N ASN A 152 -8.62 21.86 17.42
CA ASN A 152 -9.04 20.86 18.42
C ASN A 152 -8.34 19.49 18.48
N ARG A 153 -7.34 19.16 17.64
CA ARG A 153 -6.55 17.90 17.77
C ARG A 153 -5.13 18.01 17.19
N THR A 154 -4.15 17.40 17.85
CA THR A 154 -2.83 17.15 17.25
C THR A 154 -2.90 15.84 16.43
N VAL A 155 -2.56 15.90 15.14
CA VAL A 155 -2.53 14.72 14.28
C VAL A 155 -1.14 14.51 13.72
N HIS A 156 -0.66 13.27 13.84
CA HIS A 156 0.60 12.84 13.25
C HIS A 156 0.30 12.21 11.89
N LEU A 157 0.65 12.90 10.82
CA LEU A 157 0.51 12.36 9.48
C LEU A 157 1.73 11.50 9.13
N ARG A 158 1.45 10.39 8.44
CA ARG A 158 2.45 9.46 7.93
C ARG A 158 2.19 9.32 6.43
N PRO A 159 2.99 9.97 5.57
CA PRO A 159 2.87 9.86 4.12
C PRO A 159 3.07 8.41 3.68
N GLN A 160 2.54 8.12 2.49
CA GLN A 160 2.66 6.78 1.94
C GLN A 160 4.12 6.45 1.63
N PRO A 161 4.53 5.20 1.88
CA PRO A 161 5.86 4.76 1.54
C PRO A 161 6.01 4.68 0.02
N ASP A 162 6.86 5.52 -0.54
CA ASP A 162 7.23 5.42 -1.95
C ASP A 162 8.36 4.43 -2.15
N GLN A 163 8.32 3.70 -3.24
CA GLN A 163 9.22 2.59 -3.49
C GLN A 163 10.07 2.85 -4.72
N PHE A 164 11.38 2.86 -4.51
CA PHE A 164 12.37 3.21 -5.51
C PHE A 164 13.31 2.03 -5.80
N PHE A 165 13.69 1.88 -7.07
CA PHE A 165 14.59 0.83 -7.55
C PHE A 165 15.91 1.45 -7.98
N SER A 166 17.03 1.05 -7.38
CA SER A 166 18.35 1.57 -7.75
C SER A 166 19.02 0.64 -8.77
N GLU A 167 18.70 0.81 -10.05
CA GLU A 167 19.43 0.12 -11.14
C GLU A 167 20.43 1.06 -11.84
N THR A 168 20.14 2.35 -11.90
CA THR A 168 21.07 3.41 -12.32
C THR A 168 20.63 4.76 -11.74
N GLY A 169 21.55 5.54 -11.18
CA GLY A 169 21.29 6.93 -10.76
C GLY A 169 20.64 7.11 -9.37
N VAL A 170 21.35 6.73 -8.29
CA VAL A 170 20.86 6.92 -6.90
C VAL A 170 20.49 8.38 -6.60
N ARG A 171 21.20 9.34 -7.20
CA ARG A 171 20.99 10.77 -6.93
C ARG A 171 19.67 11.25 -7.52
N GLU A 172 19.41 10.90 -8.77
CA GLU A 172 18.23 11.27 -9.53
C GLU A 172 16.98 10.69 -8.87
N ILE A 173 17.03 9.40 -8.48
CA ILE A 173 15.93 8.71 -7.80
C ILE A 173 15.63 9.35 -6.43
N VAL A 174 16.65 9.77 -5.69
CA VAL A 174 16.46 10.47 -4.41
C VAL A 174 15.83 11.84 -4.64
N GLU A 175 16.25 12.57 -5.67
CA GLU A 175 15.67 13.88 -6.03
C GLU A 175 14.19 13.75 -6.41
N GLU A 176 13.84 12.80 -7.27
CA GLU A 176 12.45 12.48 -7.62
C GLU A 176 11.63 12.08 -6.39
N GLY A 177 12.20 11.28 -5.49
CA GLY A 177 11.53 10.87 -4.26
C GLY A 177 11.25 12.01 -3.30
N ILE A 178 12.17 12.98 -3.20
CA ILE A 178 11.96 14.19 -2.40
C ILE A 178 10.85 15.05 -3.03
N ILE A 179 10.87 15.25 -4.35
CA ILE A 179 9.84 16.01 -5.07
C ILE A 179 8.46 15.41 -4.83
N LYS A 180 8.34 14.09 -4.90
CA LYS A 180 7.08 13.39 -4.65
C LYS A 180 6.58 13.54 -3.22
N LEU A 181 7.48 13.42 -2.24
CA LEU A 181 7.14 13.65 -0.83
C LEU A 181 6.64 15.07 -0.59
N MET A 182 7.25 16.07 -1.24
CA MET A 182 6.83 17.47 -1.18
C MET A 182 5.44 17.66 -1.79
N ALA A 183 5.20 17.13 -2.98
CA ALA A 183 3.89 17.19 -3.63
C ALA A 183 2.79 16.56 -2.77
N GLU A 184 3.08 15.44 -2.08
CA GLU A 184 2.14 14.84 -1.13
C GLU A 184 1.85 15.79 0.04
N GLN A 185 2.85 16.51 0.57
CA GLN A 185 2.64 17.48 1.66
C GLN A 185 1.81 18.70 1.21
N ASP A 186 2.03 19.19 0.00
CA ASP A 186 1.26 20.31 -0.57
C ASP A 186 -0.20 19.91 -0.81
N GLU A 187 -0.44 18.67 -1.24
CA GLU A 187 -1.79 18.11 -1.34
C GLU A 187 -2.47 18.01 0.04
N TYR A 188 -1.74 17.65 1.10
CA TYR A 188 -2.30 17.64 2.45
C TYR A 188 -2.64 19.04 2.96
N SER A 189 -1.81 20.03 2.65
CA SER A 189 -2.01 21.42 3.09
C SER A 189 -3.15 22.11 2.32
N SER A 190 -3.34 21.75 1.04
CA SER A 190 -4.37 22.34 0.16
C SER A 190 -5.78 21.77 0.36
N LYS A 191 -5.95 20.65 1.07
CA LYS A 191 -7.27 20.02 1.36
C LYS A 191 -8.14 20.78 2.39
N GLY A 192 -7.84 22.04 2.68
CA GLY A 192 -8.83 23.02 3.16
C GLY A 192 -9.42 22.79 4.56
N SER A 193 -8.72 22.12 5.48
CA SER A 193 -9.28 21.69 6.78
C SER A 193 -8.53 22.21 8.02
N GLY A 194 -7.71 23.26 7.87
CA GLY A 194 -7.04 23.93 9.00
C GLY A 194 -5.80 23.22 9.53
N TYR A 195 -5.18 22.36 8.72
CA TYR A 195 -3.92 21.71 9.05
C TYR A 195 -2.79 22.73 8.97
N THR A 196 -2.18 23.04 10.11
CA THR A 196 -0.95 23.83 10.17
C THR A 196 0.19 22.91 10.57
N LEU A 197 1.28 22.92 9.78
CA LEU A 197 2.48 22.18 10.15
C LEU A 197 3.01 22.73 11.48
N GLN A 198 3.18 21.85 12.46
CA GLN A 198 3.72 22.22 13.76
C GLN A 198 5.24 21.99 13.83
N CYS A 199 5.69 20.80 13.44
CA CYS A 199 7.12 20.49 13.37
C CYS A 199 7.41 19.27 12.49
N ILE A 200 8.63 19.20 11.97
CA ILE A 200 9.17 18.04 11.27
C ILE A 200 9.96 17.21 12.29
N ASP A 201 9.53 15.97 12.56
CA ASP A 201 10.22 15.08 13.49
C ASP A 201 11.48 14.47 12.87
N GLY A 202 11.38 14.03 11.62
CA GLY A 202 12.48 13.38 10.91
C GLY A 202 12.06 12.54 9.70
N LEU A 203 12.98 11.74 9.17
CA LEU A 203 12.76 10.90 7.99
C LEU A 203 13.11 9.44 8.29
N LEU A 204 12.20 8.53 7.95
CA LEU A 204 12.40 7.09 7.94
C LEU A 204 12.85 6.63 6.56
N LEU A 205 13.91 5.82 6.53
CA LEU A 205 14.43 5.18 5.33
C LEU A 205 14.37 3.66 5.50
N GLY A 206 13.55 2.99 4.70
CA GLY A 206 13.51 1.53 4.63
C GLY A 206 14.35 1.03 3.47
N VAL A 207 15.38 0.23 3.72
CA VAL A 207 16.24 -0.37 2.69
C VAL A 207 15.97 -1.87 2.62
N TYR A 208 15.74 -2.37 1.41
CA TYR A 208 15.41 -3.75 1.10
C TYR A 208 16.49 -4.31 0.17
N LYS A 209 17.17 -5.35 0.62
CA LYS A 209 18.06 -6.14 -0.23
C LYS A 209 17.20 -6.99 -1.15
N TYR A 210 17.45 -6.94 -2.44
CA TYR A 210 16.74 -7.79 -3.40
C TYR A 210 17.73 -8.44 -4.36
N THR A 211 17.34 -9.61 -4.85
CA THR A 211 17.97 -10.22 -6.01
C THR A 211 17.11 -9.82 -7.20
N PRO A 212 17.65 -9.10 -8.20
CA PRO A 212 16.93 -8.83 -9.43
C PRO A 212 16.44 -10.16 -9.98
N MET A 213 15.16 -10.21 -10.36
CA MET A 213 14.67 -11.39 -11.05
C MET A 213 15.47 -11.48 -12.35
N SER A 214 16.24 -12.55 -12.54
CA SER A 214 16.81 -12.84 -13.85
C SER A 214 15.65 -12.92 -14.82
N ALA A 215 15.59 -11.98 -15.76
CA ALA A 215 14.65 -12.06 -16.87
C ALA A 215 14.94 -13.37 -17.60
N SER A 216 14.09 -14.37 -17.45
CA SER A 216 14.18 -15.58 -18.27
C SER A 216 13.68 -15.22 -19.65
N THR A 217 14.49 -15.43 -20.69
CA THR A 217 14.14 -15.20 -22.09
C THR A 217 12.97 -16.04 -22.58
N TYR A 218 12.61 -17.08 -21.82
CA TYR A 218 11.50 -17.98 -22.11
C TYR A 218 11.08 -18.73 -20.85
N ILE A 219 9.78 -18.72 -20.54
CA ILE A 219 9.19 -19.56 -19.48
C ILE A 219 8.47 -20.72 -20.17
N PRO A 220 8.93 -21.98 -20.00
CA PRO A 220 8.24 -23.12 -20.59
C PRO A 220 6.84 -23.25 -19.98
N LEU A 221 5.85 -23.51 -20.82
CA LEU A 221 4.50 -23.80 -20.34
C LEU A 221 4.51 -25.15 -19.62
N SER A 222 3.68 -25.28 -18.59
CA SER A 222 3.37 -26.60 -18.05
C SER A 222 2.64 -27.46 -19.09
N ASP A 223 2.92 -28.76 -19.14
CA ASP A 223 2.34 -29.74 -20.08
C ASP A 223 0.83 -29.60 -20.31
N PHE A 224 0.08 -29.28 -19.27
CA PHE A 224 -1.37 -29.15 -19.34
C PHE A 224 -1.83 -27.98 -20.23
N ILE A 225 -1.07 -26.90 -20.27
CA ILE A 225 -1.39 -25.71 -21.07
C ILE A 225 -0.89 -25.90 -22.50
N GLU A 226 0.31 -26.47 -22.66
CA GLU A 226 0.89 -26.77 -23.98
C GLU A 226 0.01 -27.75 -24.78
N LYS A 227 -0.46 -28.83 -24.14
CA LYS A 227 -1.32 -29.85 -24.78
C LYS A 227 -2.66 -29.30 -25.27
N LYS A 228 -3.14 -28.19 -24.70
CA LYS A 228 -4.40 -27.56 -25.10
C LYS A 228 -4.29 -26.76 -26.40
N LYS A 229 -3.07 -26.40 -26.84
CA LYS A 229 -2.80 -25.57 -28.04
C LYS A 229 -3.63 -24.29 -28.14
N ALA A 230 -4.20 -23.81 -27.03
CA ALA A 230 -5.11 -22.66 -26.98
C ALA A 230 -4.39 -21.37 -26.58
N VAL A 231 -3.10 -21.47 -26.25
CA VAL A 231 -2.27 -20.35 -25.79
C VAL A 231 -1.02 -20.34 -26.65
N ILE A 232 -0.73 -19.20 -27.26
CA ILE A 232 0.55 -18.93 -27.89
C ILE A 232 1.52 -18.58 -26.76
N ASN A 233 2.66 -19.27 -26.67
CA ASN A 233 3.76 -18.92 -25.77
C ASN A 233 4.89 -18.30 -26.58
N PRO A 234 4.90 -16.97 -26.77
CA PRO A 234 5.89 -16.31 -27.60
C PRO A 234 7.28 -16.54 -27.01
N GLN A 235 8.18 -17.07 -27.83
CA GLN A 235 9.60 -17.18 -27.50
C GLN A 235 10.28 -15.87 -27.91
N ASN A 236 11.11 -15.32 -27.03
CA ASN A 236 11.91 -14.19 -27.44
C ASN A 236 13.15 -14.67 -28.21
N SER A 237 13.41 -14.07 -29.37
CA SER A 237 14.60 -14.33 -30.18
C SER A 237 15.77 -13.40 -29.82
N ASP A 238 15.52 -12.39 -28.98
CA ASP A 238 16.53 -11.51 -28.42
C ASP A 238 16.57 -11.58 -26.87
N GLN A 239 17.50 -10.83 -26.27
CA GLN A 239 17.65 -10.74 -24.80
C GLN A 239 16.78 -9.61 -24.19
N GLN A 240 15.72 -9.16 -24.86
CA GLN A 240 14.95 -7.97 -24.46
C GLN A 240 13.46 -8.28 -24.25
N CYS A 241 12.93 -8.14 -23.03
CA CYS A 241 11.58 -8.62 -22.72
C CYS A 241 10.45 -7.92 -23.50
N PHE A 242 10.51 -6.61 -23.74
CA PHE A 242 9.60 -5.82 -24.58
C PHE A 242 10.32 -4.50 -24.92
N LYS A 243 10.51 -4.18 -26.21
CA LYS A 243 10.97 -2.85 -26.64
C LYS A 243 9.83 -1.86 -26.72
#